data_AF-A0A554KVU7-F1
#
_entry.id   AF-A0A554KVU7-F1
#
_cell.length_a   1.000
_cell.length_b   1.000
_cell.length_c   1.000
_cell.angle_alpha   90.00
_cell.angle_beta   90.00
_cell.angle_gamma   90.00
#
_symmetry.space_group_name_H-M   'P 1'
#
loop_
_entity.id
_entity.type
_entity.pdbx_description
1 polymer ?
#
loop_
_entity_poly.entity_id
_entity_poly.type
_entity_poly.pdbx_seq_one_letter_code
_entity_poly.pdbx_strand_id
1 'polypeptide(L)'
;MPQSYLKIKQKASIAAVFLAAMVLVYPNALVLAKVPNDPKYTLQEAVYKQIGAPAAWDYTTGTNSVVVAVIDVGVDINNTDLKENIWQNSKELPDNGIDDDRNGFIDDIHGWNFVENNNDMAISVIQDSDDSGAVSHGTILAGLIGARGDNNLSGTGLNWQIKIMPLRAINSNGDGSLKEVAKAINYAVSNGADIISTSFVGDRNSFALQESLFNARKYGIIVVAAAGNNRNDGTGYYNLSKNKQYPICVDFENSENWILGVTSVDKNDKLSDFANFGACVDISAPGENIYSTQKYAPQYGSSYNQNFGGPWFGSSFAVPLVAGSAALVKSVRPDWGAQEIILDLLATADDIDGLNPGFAGQSGYGRLNVGRAVARAIEFKSVALVFESKLIKKNKQYFVRITSDGKVLHDLSLPGYIDKNTKWAVVENLLVSANSSKGKITVNAWDWDGNKKLTNFVLPGMTKLSDLKIDKVWGDSPNAILFVKQAGDSRRVIIDLPSQSWKTEGV
;
A
#
# COMPACT_ATOMS: atom_id res chain seq x y z
N MET A 1 45.94 -69.29 29.29
CA MET A 1 44.70 -69.55 30.09
C MET A 1 44.59 -68.44 31.13
N PRO A 2 43.39 -67.92 31.47
CA PRO A 2 42.31 -67.36 30.63
C PRO A 2 42.05 -65.87 30.99
N GLN A 3 41.62 -65.00 30.05
CA GLN A 3 40.25 -64.68 29.59
C GLN A 3 39.32 -63.95 30.58
N SER A 4 38.95 -62.71 30.23
CA SER A 4 37.55 -62.21 30.08
C SER A 4 37.57 -60.71 29.73
N TYR A 5 37.56 -60.30 28.45
CA TYR A 5 36.41 -59.74 27.69
C TYR A 5 35.53 -58.78 28.52
N LEU A 6 35.35 -57.50 28.15
CA LEU A 6 34.62 -57.07 26.96
C LEU A 6 35.17 -55.78 26.32
N LYS A 7 35.29 -55.82 24.99
CA LYS A 7 35.25 -54.65 24.10
C LYS A 7 33.84 -54.05 24.13
N ILE A 8 33.73 -52.73 24.28
CA ILE A 8 32.63 -51.97 23.67
C ILE A 8 33.25 -50.95 22.71
N LYS A 9 33.17 -51.29 21.41
CA LYS A 9 33.12 -50.31 20.33
C LYS A 9 31.73 -49.68 20.37
N GLN A 10 31.66 -48.38 20.57
CA GLN A 10 30.61 -47.54 19.96
C GLN A 10 31.36 -46.31 19.44
N LYS A 11 31.79 -46.30 18.16
CA LYS A 11 30.97 -45.73 17.09
C LYS A 11 30.14 -44.57 17.63
N ALA A 12 30.77 -43.42 17.82
CA ALA A 12 30.06 -42.16 17.68
C ALA A 12 29.45 -42.20 16.27
N SER A 13 28.18 -42.60 16.20
CA SER A 13 27.44 -42.65 14.96
C SER A 13 27.53 -41.27 14.33
N ILE A 14 27.93 -41.21 13.06
CA ILE A 14 27.94 -40.00 12.24
C ILE A 14 26.58 -39.25 12.34
N ALA A 15 25.51 -39.97 12.67
CA ALA A 15 24.20 -39.41 13.03
C ALA A 15 24.19 -38.43 14.23
N ALA A 16 25.00 -38.62 15.27
CA ALA A 16 25.02 -37.74 16.44
C ALA A 16 25.75 -36.41 16.17
N VAL A 17 26.79 -36.43 15.33
CA VAL A 17 27.47 -35.22 14.86
C VAL A 17 26.63 -34.49 13.80
N PHE A 18 25.89 -35.23 12.96
CA PHE A 18 24.91 -34.63 12.04
C PHE A 18 23.71 -34.02 12.76
N LEU A 19 23.22 -34.62 13.86
CA LEU A 19 22.11 -34.04 14.64
C LEU A 19 22.52 -32.74 15.33
N ALA A 20 23.73 -32.69 15.91
CA ALA A 20 24.25 -31.49 16.56
C ALA A 20 24.56 -30.35 15.55
N ALA A 21 24.99 -30.70 14.33
CA ALA A 21 25.18 -29.72 13.26
C ALA A 21 23.85 -29.23 12.66
N MET A 22 22.79 -30.06 12.63
CA MET A 22 21.47 -29.63 12.14
C MET A 22 20.78 -28.62 13.07
N VAL A 23 21.02 -28.71 14.38
CA VAL A 23 20.50 -27.74 15.38
C VAL A 23 21.20 -26.38 15.29
N LEU A 24 22.42 -26.33 14.72
CA LEU A 24 23.18 -25.09 14.51
C LEU A 24 22.98 -24.46 13.13
N VAL A 25 22.37 -25.17 12.17
CA VAL A 25 22.16 -24.69 10.78
C VAL A 25 20.72 -24.24 10.50
N TYR A 26 19.79 -24.53 11.41
CA TYR A 26 18.46 -23.94 11.39
C TYR A 26 18.07 -23.56 12.82
N PRO A 27 18.14 -22.27 13.21
CA PRO A 27 17.28 -21.84 14.28
C PRO A 27 15.87 -21.92 13.70
N ASN A 28 15.25 -23.10 13.80
CA ASN A 28 13.81 -23.14 14.04
C ASN A 28 13.65 -22.60 15.47
N ALA A 29 13.90 -21.30 15.63
CA ALA A 29 13.24 -20.54 16.65
C ALA A 29 11.77 -20.88 16.45
N LEU A 30 11.14 -21.40 17.49
CA LEU A 30 9.70 -21.29 17.60
C LEU A 30 9.41 -19.79 17.50
N VAL A 31 9.18 -19.31 16.28
CA VAL A 31 8.64 -17.99 16.03
C VAL A 31 7.20 -18.13 16.49
N LEU A 32 6.98 -17.88 17.77
CA LEU A 32 5.65 -17.61 18.27
C LEU A 32 5.20 -16.36 17.50
N ALA A 33 4.05 -16.46 16.83
CA ALA A 33 3.46 -15.33 16.15
C ALA A 33 3.48 -14.12 17.10
N LYS A 34 3.96 -12.96 16.64
CA LYS A 34 4.03 -11.77 17.50
C LYS A 34 2.59 -11.30 17.77
N VAL A 35 2.00 -11.78 18.85
CA VAL A 35 0.64 -11.42 19.28
C VAL A 35 0.72 -10.21 20.20
N PRO A 36 -0.02 -9.12 19.91
CA PRO A 36 -0.08 -7.96 20.80
C PRO A 36 -0.60 -8.36 22.20
N ASN A 37 0.01 -7.82 23.26
CA ASN A 37 -0.43 -8.06 24.64
C ASN A 37 -1.64 -7.18 25.04
N ASP A 38 -2.15 -6.39 24.10
CA ASP A 38 -3.18 -5.38 24.29
C ASP A 38 -4.56 -6.03 24.59
N PRO A 39 -5.20 -5.73 25.74
CA PRO A 39 -6.38 -6.47 26.21
C PRO A 39 -7.58 -6.51 25.25
N LYS A 40 -7.75 -5.47 24.42
CA LYS A 40 -8.84 -5.32 23.44
C LYS A 40 -8.45 -5.83 22.05
N TYR A 41 -7.23 -6.33 21.84
CA TYR A 41 -6.85 -6.99 20.58
C TYR A 41 -7.82 -8.14 20.24
N THR A 42 -8.37 -8.82 21.25
CA THR A 42 -9.41 -9.85 21.09
C THR A 42 -10.64 -9.40 20.29
N LEU A 43 -10.96 -8.10 20.28
CA LEU A 43 -12.03 -7.51 19.47
C LEU A 43 -11.61 -7.24 18.01
N GLN A 44 -10.31 -7.07 17.77
CA GLN A 44 -9.73 -6.76 16.46
C GLN A 44 -9.16 -8.00 15.75
N GLU A 45 -8.94 -9.09 16.49
CA GLU A 45 -8.20 -10.28 16.06
C GLU A 45 -8.75 -10.87 14.76
N ALA A 46 -10.08 -10.94 14.61
CA ALA A 46 -10.71 -11.47 13.41
C ALA A 46 -10.36 -10.64 12.16
N VAL A 47 -10.45 -9.31 12.25
CA VAL A 47 -10.13 -8.37 11.16
C VAL A 47 -8.65 -8.44 10.80
N TYR A 48 -7.76 -8.43 11.80
CA TYR A 48 -6.32 -8.51 11.58
C TYR A 48 -5.88 -9.85 10.99
N LYS A 49 -6.48 -10.96 11.43
CA LYS A 49 -6.27 -12.28 10.80
C LYS A 49 -6.76 -12.31 9.37
N GLN A 50 -7.91 -11.68 9.09
CA GLN A 50 -8.48 -11.63 7.75
C GLN A 50 -7.50 -10.98 6.76
N ILE A 51 -6.80 -9.91 7.13
CA ILE A 51 -5.80 -9.29 6.25
C ILE A 51 -4.39 -9.90 6.36
N GLY A 52 -4.19 -10.94 7.17
CA GLY A 52 -2.88 -11.56 7.36
C GLY A 52 -1.89 -10.73 8.19
N ALA A 53 -2.35 -9.80 9.03
CA ALA A 53 -1.48 -8.95 9.84
C ALA A 53 -0.56 -9.72 10.80
N PRO A 54 -0.98 -10.79 11.49
CA PRO A 54 -0.06 -11.58 12.32
C PRO A 54 1.16 -12.12 11.55
N ALA A 55 0.97 -12.54 10.29
CA ALA A 55 2.07 -13.01 9.45
C ALA A 55 3.02 -11.87 9.04
N ALA A 56 2.51 -10.64 8.90
CA ALA A 56 3.35 -9.45 8.68
C ALA A 56 4.15 -9.09 9.96
N TRP A 57 3.53 -9.20 11.14
CA TRP A 57 4.14 -8.87 12.43
C TRP A 57 5.29 -9.78 12.85
N ASP A 58 5.37 -10.99 12.27
CA ASP A 58 6.55 -11.86 12.38
C ASP A 58 7.80 -11.25 11.72
N TYR A 59 7.62 -10.30 10.80
CA TYR A 59 8.71 -9.60 10.13
C TYR A 59 8.89 -8.16 10.60
N THR A 60 7.80 -7.38 10.70
CA THR A 60 7.83 -5.98 11.10
C THR A 60 6.53 -5.59 11.79
N THR A 61 6.63 -4.76 12.82
CA THR A 61 5.48 -4.12 13.46
C THR A 61 5.44 -2.62 13.18
N GLY A 62 6.09 -2.17 12.10
CA GLY A 62 6.22 -0.76 11.74
C GLY A 62 7.48 -0.10 12.29
N THR A 63 7.66 1.17 11.92
CA THR A 63 8.78 2.03 12.31
C THR A 63 8.32 3.47 12.45
N ASN A 64 8.96 4.22 13.34
CA ASN A 64 8.71 5.65 13.53
C ASN A 64 9.24 6.55 12.40
N SER A 65 9.90 5.97 11.39
CA SER A 65 10.39 6.73 10.23
C SER A 65 9.35 6.91 9.12
N VAL A 66 8.21 6.20 9.19
CA VAL A 66 7.13 6.34 8.21
C VAL A 66 6.05 7.26 8.78
N VAL A 67 5.63 8.25 7.99
CA VAL A 67 4.62 9.23 8.35
C VAL A 67 3.33 9.00 7.56
N VAL A 68 2.21 8.83 8.25
CA VAL A 68 0.87 8.72 7.66
C VAL A 68 0.05 9.93 8.06
N ALA A 69 -0.33 10.75 7.08
CA ALA A 69 -1.26 11.83 7.29
C ALA A 69 -2.71 11.33 7.32
N VAL A 70 -3.46 11.69 8.35
CA VAL A 70 -4.89 11.38 8.50
C VAL A 70 -5.66 12.68 8.31
N ILE A 71 -6.25 12.85 7.12
CA ILE A 71 -7.08 14.01 6.79
C ILE A 71 -8.52 13.65 7.12
N ASP A 72 -9.05 14.20 8.21
CA ASP A 72 -10.37 13.84 8.73
C ASP A 72 -10.95 14.96 9.63
N VAL A 73 -11.78 14.61 10.60
CA VAL A 73 -12.28 15.53 11.65
C VAL A 73 -11.22 15.90 12.70
N GLY A 74 -9.98 15.46 12.53
CA GLY A 74 -8.95 15.53 13.57
C GLY A 74 -8.82 14.24 14.36
N VAL A 75 -7.85 14.19 15.27
CA VAL A 75 -7.50 13.00 16.05
C VAL A 75 -7.36 13.41 17.50
N ASP A 76 -7.84 12.57 18.42
CA ASP A 76 -7.57 12.72 19.84
C ASP A 76 -6.09 12.42 20.14
N ILE A 77 -5.23 13.42 19.94
CA ILE A 77 -3.76 13.28 20.10
C ILE A 77 -3.33 12.91 21.52
N ASN A 78 -4.22 13.11 22.50
CA ASN A 78 -4.01 12.75 23.91
C ASN A 78 -4.50 11.34 24.25
N ASN A 79 -5.10 10.60 23.30
CA ASN A 79 -5.53 9.23 23.54
C ASN A 79 -4.31 8.39 23.97
N THR A 80 -4.48 7.66 25.08
CA THR A 80 -3.40 6.92 25.74
C THR A 80 -2.71 5.91 24.85
N ASP A 81 -3.41 5.40 23.84
CA ASP A 81 -2.94 4.38 22.90
C ASP A 81 -2.37 4.98 21.61
N LEU A 82 -2.53 6.30 21.39
CA LEU A 82 -2.08 6.99 20.18
C LEU A 82 -0.94 7.97 20.42
N LYS A 83 -0.93 8.66 21.57
CA LYS A 83 -0.08 9.83 21.83
C LYS A 83 1.41 9.65 21.50
N GLU A 84 1.94 8.44 21.62
CA GLU A 84 3.36 8.16 21.34
C GLU A 84 3.67 8.01 19.84
N ASN A 85 2.65 7.62 19.07
CA ASN A 85 2.71 7.49 17.62
C ASN A 85 2.19 8.76 16.92
N ILE A 86 1.81 9.81 17.63
CA ILE A 86 1.49 11.11 17.00
C ILE A 86 2.79 11.73 16.45
N TRP A 87 2.69 12.27 15.24
CA TRP A 87 3.74 13.01 14.58
C TRP A 87 4.01 14.31 15.32
N GLN A 88 5.26 14.76 15.26
CA GLN A 88 5.66 16.03 15.84
C GLN A 88 6.47 16.81 14.80
N ASN A 89 6.08 18.06 14.55
CA ASN A 89 6.88 18.96 13.74
C ASN A 89 8.16 19.31 14.50
N SER A 90 9.25 18.64 14.18
CA SER A 90 10.57 18.87 14.82
C SER A 90 11.15 20.26 14.52
N LYS A 91 10.54 21.03 13.63
CA LYS A 91 11.00 22.36 13.22
C LYS A 91 10.31 23.49 14.00
N GLU A 92 9.28 23.18 14.77
CA GLU A 92 8.59 24.15 15.63
C GLU A 92 9.05 24.06 17.09
N LEU A 93 9.13 25.21 17.76
CA LEU A 93 9.26 25.29 19.21
C LEU A 93 7.86 25.44 19.83
N PRO A 94 7.43 24.51 20.70
CA PRO A 94 6.08 24.53 21.25
C PRO A 94 5.70 25.83 21.97
N ASP A 95 4.50 26.30 21.67
CA ASP A 95 3.76 27.37 22.39
C ASP A 95 4.50 28.71 22.43
N ASN A 96 5.28 29.04 21.40
CA ASN A 96 6.02 30.31 21.34
C ASN A 96 5.26 31.42 20.56
N GLY A 97 4.17 31.07 19.87
CA GLY A 97 3.35 31.99 19.08
C GLY A 97 3.99 32.39 17.74
N ILE A 98 4.97 31.62 17.26
CA ILE A 98 5.76 31.89 16.05
C ILE A 98 5.60 30.70 15.10
N ASP A 99 5.65 30.99 13.80
CA ASP A 99 5.83 29.99 12.73
C ASP A 99 7.34 29.85 12.50
N ASP A 100 7.97 28.95 13.25
CA ASP A 100 9.43 28.82 13.32
C ASP A 100 10.02 28.27 12.01
N ASP A 101 9.30 27.36 11.36
CA ASP A 101 9.71 26.72 10.11
C ASP A 101 9.28 27.49 8.85
N ARG A 102 8.45 28.54 9.03
CA ARG A 102 7.94 29.45 8.00
C ARG A 102 7.07 28.75 6.95
N ASN A 103 6.36 27.71 7.36
CA ASN A 103 5.45 26.96 6.50
C ASN A 103 4.05 27.61 6.38
N GLY A 104 3.79 28.69 7.14
CA GLY A 104 2.54 29.44 7.17
C GLY A 104 1.59 29.04 8.31
N PHE A 105 2.02 28.17 9.23
CA PHE A 105 1.20 27.57 10.28
C PHE A 105 1.88 27.74 11.65
N ILE A 106 1.40 28.70 12.43
CA ILE A 106 1.98 29.04 13.75
C ILE A 106 1.82 27.88 14.74
N ASP A 107 2.91 27.44 15.37
CA ASP A 107 2.92 26.39 16.40
C ASP A 107 2.21 25.09 15.96
N ASP A 108 2.39 24.63 14.72
CA ASP A 108 1.77 23.41 14.16
C ASP A 108 2.41 22.10 14.65
N ILE A 109 2.62 22.01 15.97
CA ILE A 109 3.44 20.99 16.65
C ILE A 109 3.05 19.55 16.29
N HIS A 110 1.76 19.28 16.14
CA HIS A 110 1.27 17.92 15.86
C HIS A 110 0.53 17.82 14.53
N GLY A 111 0.36 18.92 13.80
CA GLY A 111 -0.50 19.02 12.63
C GLY A 111 -1.27 20.34 12.63
N TRP A 112 -2.28 20.44 11.77
CA TRP A 112 -3.05 21.67 11.61
C TRP A 112 -4.57 21.44 11.52
N ASN A 113 -5.32 22.39 12.08
CA ASN A 113 -6.77 22.46 11.97
C ASN A 113 -7.17 23.49 10.91
N PHE A 114 -7.49 22.99 9.71
CA PHE A 114 -7.91 23.81 8.57
C PHE A 114 -9.33 24.34 8.69
N VAL A 115 -10.17 23.73 9.54
CA VAL A 115 -11.55 24.17 9.75
C VAL A 115 -11.56 25.50 10.52
N GLU A 116 -10.73 25.61 11.55
CA GLU A 116 -10.67 26.78 12.43
C GLU A 116 -9.43 27.64 12.21
N ASN A 117 -8.50 27.18 11.37
CA ASN A 117 -7.24 27.82 11.04
C ASN A 117 -6.38 28.11 12.27
N ASN A 118 -6.13 27.07 13.08
CA ASN A 118 -5.31 27.09 14.27
C ASN A 118 -4.54 25.76 14.44
N ASN A 119 -3.68 25.69 15.47
CA ASN A 119 -2.94 24.49 15.85
C ASN A 119 -3.69 23.59 16.84
N ASP A 120 -4.96 23.88 17.14
CA ASP A 120 -5.75 23.06 18.03
C ASP A 120 -6.25 21.82 17.29
N MET A 121 -5.53 20.72 17.53
CA MET A 121 -5.86 19.40 17.01
C MET A 121 -6.90 18.68 17.87
N ALA A 122 -7.20 19.20 19.06
CA ALA A 122 -8.37 18.74 19.78
C ALA A 122 -9.60 19.07 18.94
N ILE A 123 -10.57 18.17 18.96
CA ILE A 123 -11.87 18.39 18.36
C ILE A 123 -12.53 19.48 19.22
N SER A 124 -12.27 20.72 18.84
CA SER A 124 -12.26 21.91 19.71
C SER A 124 -13.66 22.40 20.09
N VAL A 125 -14.70 21.86 19.47
CA VAL A 125 -16.05 22.00 19.97
C VAL A 125 -16.75 20.65 19.85
N ILE A 126 -16.93 20.02 21.00
CA ILE A 126 -17.91 18.94 21.19
C ILE A 126 -19.09 19.61 21.88
N GLN A 127 -20.17 19.80 21.13
CA GLN A 127 -21.47 20.22 21.65
C GLN A 127 -22.36 18.98 21.82
N ASP A 128 -23.36 19.07 22.69
CA ASP A 128 -24.36 18.01 22.86
C ASP A 128 -25.09 17.66 21.55
N SER A 129 -25.10 18.57 20.56
CA SER A 129 -25.70 18.39 19.25
C SER A 129 -24.81 17.74 18.19
N ASP A 130 -23.50 17.58 18.45
CA ASP A 130 -22.57 17.08 17.45
C ASP A 130 -22.75 15.57 17.23
N ASP A 131 -22.47 15.11 16.01
CA ASP A 131 -22.52 13.69 15.69
C ASP A 131 -21.34 12.97 16.35
N SER A 132 -21.62 12.18 17.39
CA SER A 132 -20.59 11.46 18.14
C SER A 132 -19.79 10.45 17.31
N GLY A 133 -20.38 9.91 16.25
CA GLY A 133 -19.70 9.04 15.30
C GLY A 133 -18.71 9.84 14.44
N ALA A 134 -19.14 10.98 13.92
CA ALA A 134 -18.29 11.90 13.17
C ALA A 134 -17.12 12.40 14.03
N VAL A 135 -17.37 12.83 15.27
CA VAL A 135 -16.34 13.29 16.21
C VAL A 135 -15.30 12.20 16.46
N SER A 136 -15.69 10.94 16.63
CA SER A 136 -14.72 9.86 16.88
C SER A 136 -14.00 9.38 15.61
N HIS A 137 -14.49 9.74 14.42
CA HIS A 137 -14.11 9.15 13.15
C HIS A 137 -12.59 9.17 12.92
N GLY A 138 -11.95 10.34 12.87
CA GLY A 138 -10.50 10.45 12.64
C GLY A 138 -9.65 9.72 13.69
N THR A 139 -10.10 9.68 14.96
CA THR A 139 -9.42 8.94 16.04
C THR A 139 -9.50 7.42 15.83
N ILE A 140 -10.62 6.93 15.29
CA ILE A 140 -10.79 5.51 14.93
C ILE A 140 -9.84 5.14 13.80
N LEU A 141 -9.74 5.98 12.76
CA LEU A 141 -8.84 5.77 11.62
C LEU A 141 -7.37 5.76 12.05
N ALA A 142 -6.96 6.76 12.84
CA ALA A 142 -5.61 6.83 13.39
C ALA A 142 -5.26 5.59 14.22
N GLY A 143 -6.21 5.09 15.02
CA GLY A 143 -6.02 3.86 15.79
C GLY A 143 -5.79 2.63 14.93
N LEU A 144 -6.55 2.46 13.85
CA LEU A 144 -6.40 1.32 12.94
C LEU A 144 -5.05 1.34 12.22
N ILE A 145 -4.56 2.54 11.86
CA ILE A 145 -3.24 2.70 11.27
C ILE A 145 -2.14 2.41 12.31
N GLY A 146 -2.26 2.99 13.51
CA GLY A 146 -1.11 3.27 14.36
C GLY A 146 -1.33 3.38 15.87
N ALA A 147 -2.39 2.80 16.45
CA ALA A 147 -2.40 2.63 17.90
C ALA A 147 -1.20 1.77 18.33
N ARG A 148 -0.54 2.17 19.42
CA ARG A 148 0.71 1.56 19.87
C ARG A 148 0.43 0.15 20.38
N GLY A 149 0.83 -0.86 19.61
CA GLY A 149 0.72 -2.25 20.05
C GLY A 149 1.77 -2.64 21.11
N ASP A 150 1.48 -3.74 21.81
CA ASP A 150 2.32 -4.38 22.82
C ASP A 150 2.58 -3.50 24.06
N ASN A 151 1.61 -2.64 24.41
CA ASN A 151 1.76 -1.68 25.50
C ASN A 151 0.89 -1.98 26.74
N ASN A 152 0.13 -3.10 26.73
CA ASN A 152 -0.85 -3.54 27.74
C ASN A 152 -2.05 -2.60 27.93
N LEU A 153 -2.35 -1.72 26.98
CA LEU A 153 -3.49 -0.81 26.97
C LEU A 153 -4.40 -1.15 25.80
N SER A 154 -5.68 -0.82 25.92
CA SER A 154 -6.65 -0.80 24.81
C SER A 154 -6.41 -1.89 23.74
N GLY A 155 -6.20 -1.54 22.47
CA GLY A 155 -5.99 -2.46 21.36
C GLY A 155 -4.68 -2.18 20.65
N THR A 156 -4.59 -2.52 19.37
CA THR A 156 -3.40 -2.19 18.56
C THR A 156 -3.81 -1.61 17.23
N GLY A 157 -2.93 -0.81 16.63
CA GLY A 157 -2.96 -0.49 15.23
C GLY A 157 -2.27 -1.56 14.39
N LEU A 158 -2.35 -1.41 13.08
CA LEU A 158 -1.61 -2.27 12.16
C LEU A 158 -0.09 -2.05 12.28
N ASN A 159 0.32 -0.81 12.54
CA ASN A 159 1.70 -0.42 12.85
C ASN A 159 1.79 -0.10 14.35
N TRP A 160 2.57 -0.86 15.11
CA TRP A 160 2.73 -0.65 16.55
C TRP A 160 3.62 0.56 16.84
N GLN A 161 4.49 0.91 15.88
CA GLN A 161 5.35 2.09 15.89
C GLN A 161 5.23 2.79 14.54
N ILE A 162 4.80 4.05 14.55
CA ILE A 162 4.61 4.88 13.35
C ILE A 162 4.50 6.35 13.76
N LYS A 163 4.47 7.26 12.77
CA LYS A 163 4.08 8.65 12.98
C LYS A 163 2.77 8.98 12.25
N ILE A 164 1.74 9.32 13.01
CA ILE A 164 0.44 9.77 12.53
C ILE A 164 0.42 11.29 12.53
N MET A 165 0.29 11.91 11.37
CA MET A 165 0.12 13.36 11.20
C MET A 165 -1.37 13.68 11.06
N PRO A 166 -2.06 14.11 12.13
CA PRO A 166 -3.47 14.44 12.05
C PRO A 166 -3.66 15.78 11.35
N LEU A 167 -4.64 15.87 10.46
CA LEU A 167 -5.02 17.10 9.77
C LEU A 167 -6.54 17.22 9.78
N ARG A 168 -7.06 18.24 10.47
CA ARG A 168 -8.50 18.46 10.57
C ARG A 168 -8.96 19.30 9.38
N ALA A 169 -9.66 18.67 8.44
CA ALA A 169 -10.24 19.33 7.26
C ALA A 169 -11.77 19.14 7.17
N ILE A 170 -12.34 18.40 8.11
CA ILE A 170 -13.77 18.11 8.24
C ILE A 170 -14.22 18.56 9.64
N ASN A 171 -15.42 19.12 9.75
CA ASN A 171 -15.96 19.59 11.02
C ASN A 171 -16.60 18.46 11.85
N SER A 172 -17.06 18.78 13.06
CA SER A 172 -17.65 17.81 14.00
C SER A 172 -18.97 17.18 13.54
N ASN A 173 -19.57 17.64 12.44
CA ASN A 173 -20.77 17.06 11.82
C ASN A 173 -20.45 16.16 10.61
N GLY A 174 -19.18 15.99 10.26
CA GLY A 174 -18.77 15.24 9.07
C GLY A 174 -18.78 16.07 7.78
N ASP A 175 -18.97 17.38 7.85
CA ASP A 175 -18.95 18.26 6.68
C ASP A 175 -17.57 18.90 6.48
N GLY A 176 -17.07 18.86 5.24
CA GLY A 176 -15.79 19.46 4.86
C GLY A 176 -15.91 20.26 3.57
N SER A 177 -14.99 21.18 3.34
CA SER A 177 -14.89 21.87 2.05
C SER A 177 -13.71 21.34 1.24
N LEU A 178 -13.87 21.24 -0.08
CA LEU A 178 -12.80 20.80 -0.99
C LEU A 178 -11.54 21.69 -0.88
N LYS A 179 -11.71 22.96 -0.51
CA LYS A 179 -10.62 23.91 -0.29
C LYS A 179 -9.77 23.53 0.91
N GLU A 180 -10.40 23.22 2.05
CA GLU A 180 -9.66 22.84 3.26
C GLU A 180 -9.02 21.45 3.10
N VAL A 181 -9.68 20.52 2.42
CA VAL A 181 -9.08 19.24 2.04
C VAL A 181 -7.85 19.42 1.14
N ALA A 182 -7.92 20.27 0.12
CA ALA A 182 -6.80 20.54 -0.77
C ALA A 182 -5.59 21.14 -0.02
N LYS A 183 -5.83 22.08 0.90
CA LYS A 183 -4.77 22.62 1.75
C LYS A 183 -4.15 21.55 2.67
N ALA A 184 -4.98 20.70 3.28
CA ALA A 184 -4.49 19.61 4.12
C ALA A 184 -3.61 18.62 3.33
N ILE A 185 -3.98 18.29 2.08
CA ILE A 185 -3.13 17.46 1.20
C ILE A 185 -1.78 18.15 0.96
N ASN A 186 -1.77 19.44 0.61
CA ASN A 186 -0.52 20.17 0.36
C ASN A 186 0.34 20.31 1.62
N TYR A 187 -0.28 20.45 2.79
CA TYR A 187 0.42 20.43 4.08
C TYR A 187 1.10 19.09 4.31
N ALA A 188 0.36 17.98 4.15
CA ALA A 188 0.89 16.63 4.31
C ALA A 188 2.11 16.41 3.39
N VAL A 189 2.00 16.86 2.13
CA VAL A 189 3.10 16.81 1.16
C VAL A 189 4.32 17.58 1.65
N SER A 190 4.11 18.82 2.07
CA SER A 190 5.20 19.73 2.44
C SER A 190 5.88 19.33 3.75
N ASN A 191 5.14 18.67 4.65
CA ASN A 191 5.62 18.20 5.95
C ASN A 191 6.06 16.74 5.95
N GLY A 192 6.24 16.13 4.78
CA GLY A 192 6.93 14.85 4.62
C GLY A 192 6.09 13.62 4.97
N ALA A 193 4.78 13.67 4.73
CA ALA A 193 3.96 12.46 4.77
C ALA A 193 4.39 11.48 3.67
N ASP A 194 4.46 10.19 4.00
CA ASP A 194 4.69 9.12 3.04
C ASP A 194 3.37 8.60 2.44
N ILE A 195 2.32 8.60 3.26
CA ILE A 195 0.98 8.14 2.92
C ILE A 195 -0.04 9.18 3.41
N ILE A 196 -1.08 9.43 2.62
CA ILE A 196 -2.25 10.23 2.99
C ILE A 196 -3.47 9.32 3.00
N SER A 197 -4.14 9.25 4.15
CA SER A 197 -5.40 8.52 4.34
C SER A 197 -6.59 9.48 4.25
N THR A 198 -7.48 9.27 3.29
CA THR A 198 -8.70 10.07 3.06
C THR A 198 -9.94 9.19 3.14
N SER A 199 -10.71 9.32 4.22
CA SER A 199 -11.85 8.45 4.53
C SER A 199 -13.20 9.15 4.41
N PHE A 200 -13.30 10.02 3.41
CA PHE A 200 -14.48 10.81 3.08
C PHE A 200 -14.74 10.75 1.56
N VAL A 201 -15.98 11.05 1.16
CA VAL A 201 -16.40 11.09 -0.24
C VAL A 201 -17.20 12.34 -0.55
N GLY A 202 -17.04 12.86 -1.76
CA GLY A 202 -17.82 13.97 -2.30
C GLY A 202 -18.28 13.69 -3.73
N ASP A 203 -19.39 14.30 -4.13
CA ASP A 203 -19.99 14.20 -5.48
C ASP A 203 -19.32 15.14 -6.50
N ARG A 204 -18.47 16.06 -6.02
CA ARG A 204 -17.83 17.10 -6.84
C ARG A 204 -16.32 16.97 -6.82
N ASN A 205 -15.73 17.23 -7.98
CA ASN A 205 -14.30 17.50 -8.11
C ASN A 205 -14.05 19.01 -8.13
N SER A 206 -12.82 19.42 -7.82
CA SER A 206 -12.35 20.80 -8.02
C SER A 206 -10.93 20.78 -8.55
N PHE A 207 -10.56 21.82 -9.31
CA PHE A 207 -9.19 21.98 -9.80
C PHE A 207 -8.16 21.96 -8.66
N ALA A 208 -8.47 22.63 -7.53
CA ALA A 208 -7.58 22.68 -6.38
C ALA A 208 -7.36 21.29 -5.74
N LEU A 209 -8.42 20.48 -5.61
CA LEU A 209 -8.31 19.11 -5.11
C LEU A 209 -7.46 18.26 -6.07
N GLN A 210 -7.78 18.31 -7.37
CA GLN A 210 -7.06 17.55 -8.39
C GLN A 210 -5.58 17.92 -8.46
N GLU A 211 -5.25 19.21 -8.40
CA GLU A 211 -3.87 19.70 -8.39
C GLU A 211 -3.11 19.24 -7.14
N SER A 212 -3.75 19.29 -5.96
CA SER A 212 -3.12 18.86 -4.71
C SER A 212 -2.85 17.34 -4.70
N LEU A 213 -3.77 16.53 -5.23
CA LEU A 213 -3.60 15.08 -5.39
C LEU A 213 -2.53 14.75 -6.44
N PHE A 214 -2.50 15.49 -7.56
CA PHE A 214 -1.43 15.37 -8.55
C PHE A 214 -0.06 15.70 -7.97
N ASN A 215 0.03 16.73 -7.11
CA ASN A 215 1.25 17.08 -6.41
C ASN A 215 1.68 15.97 -5.45
N ALA A 216 0.76 15.38 -4.67
CA ALA A 216 1.07 14.23 -3.82
C ALA A 216 1.70 13.08 -4.62
N ARG A 217 1.11 12.74 -5.78
CA ARG A 217 1.70 11.76 -6.71
C ARG A 217 3.10 12.17 -7.17
N LYS A 218 3.31 13.42 -7.60
CA LYS A 218 4.61 13.92 -8.07
C LYS A 218 5.71 13.80 -7.01
N TYR A 219 5.37 13.97 -5.74
CA TYR A 219 6.29 13.81 -4.62
C TYR A 219 6.38 12.38 -4.08
N GLY A 220 5.75 11.41 -4.75
CA GLY A 220 5.85 10.00 -4.39
C GLY A 220 5.08 9.63 -3.13
N ILE A 221 4.00 10.35 -2.83
CA ILE A 221 3.13 10.12 -1.68
C ILE A 221 1.97 9.23 -2.11
N ILE A 222 1.71 8.18 -1.34
CA ILE A 222 0.59 7.27 -1.58
C ILE A 222 -0.68 7.92 -1.06
N VAL A 223 -1.70 8.10 -1.89
CA VAL A 223 -3.02 8.55 -1.44
C VAL A 223 -3.97 7.37 -1.42
N VAL A 224 -4.62 7.13 -0.28
CA VAL A 224 -5.61 6.06 -0.10
C VAL A 224 -6.99 6.69 0.14
N ALA A 225 -7.98 6.27 -0.65
CA ALA A 225 -9.29 6.92 -0.68
C ALA A 225 -10.46 5.93 -0.52
N ALA A 226 -11.49 6.33 0.23
CA ALA A 226 -12.70 5.52 0.42
C ALA A 226 -13.59 5.49 -0.82
N ALA A 227 -14.20 4.34 -1.09
CA ALA A 227 -15.18 4.18 -2.16
C ALA A 227 -16.56 4.78 -1.85
N GLY A 228 -16.91 4.92 -0.56
CA GLY A 228 -18.22 5.39 -0.12
C GLY A 228 -19.21 4.27 0.23
N ASN A 229 -20.34 4.66 0.83
CA ASN A 229 -21.26 3.76 1.55
C ASN A 229 -22.73 3.91 1.08
N ASN A 230 -22.97 4.16 -0.20
CA ASN A 230 -24.27 4.58 -0.74
C ASN A 230 -25.14 3.43 -1.27
N ARG A 231 -24.64 2.19 -1.30
CA ARG A 231 -25.35 1.09 -1.98
C ARG A 231 -26.74 0.77 -1.38
N ASN A 232 -26.99 1.12 -0.12
CA ASN A 232 -28.23 0.88 0.60
C ASN A 232 -29.06 2.15 0.91
N ASP A 233 -28.75 3.31 0.33
CA ASP A 233 -29.44 4.59 0.59
C ASP A 233 -30.81 4.73 -0.14
N GLY A 234 -31.28 3.67 -0.78
CA GLY A 234 -32.53 3.67 -1.56
C GLY A 234 -32.39 4.17 -3.00
N THR A 235 -31.21 4.67 -3.40
CA THR A 235 -30.92 5.06 -4.80
C THR A 235 -30.44 3.88 -5.67
N GLY A 236 -30.14 2.74 -5.05
CA GLY A 236 -29.69 1.50 -5.70
C GLY A 236 -28.18 1.44 -5.89
N TYR A 237 -27.68 0.24 -6.20
CA TYR A 237 -26.28 -0.12 -6.51
C TYR A 237 -25.38 1.04 -6.99
N TYR A 238 -24.63 1.65 -6.07
CA TYR A 238 -23.80 2.81 -6.38
C TYR A 238 -22.48 2.37 -7.05
N ASN A 239 -22.51 2.35 -8.38
CA ASN A 239 -21.40 1.94 -9.22
C ASN A 239 -20.56 3.16 -9.65
N LEU A 240 -19.33 3.25 -9.15
CA LEU A 240 -18.35 4.30 -9.42
C LEU A 240 -17.89 4.36 -10.88
N SER A 241 -18.16 3.33 -11.69
CA SER A 241 -17.99 3.41 -13.14
C SER A 241 -19.01 4.36 -13.80
N LYS A 242 -20.14 4.62 -13.14
CA LYS A 242 -21.23 5.49 -13.64
C LYS A 242 -21.38 6.77 -12.82
N ASN A 243 -21.34 6.64 -11.50
CA ASN A 243 -21.53 7.74 -10.56
C ASN A 243 -20.20 8.01 -9.85
N LYS A 244 -19.40 8.94 -10.39
CA LYS A 244 -18.08 9.23 -9.87
C LYS A 244 -18.16 9.88 -8.48
N GLN A 245 -17.26 9.48 -7.59
CA GLN A 245 -17.03 10.13 -6.29
C GLN A 245 -15.57 10.53 -6.17
N TYR A 246 -15.31 11.57 -5.39
CA TYR A 246 -13.97 12.14 -5.22
C TYR A 246 -13.59 12.11 -3.73
N PRO A 247 -12.31 11.86 -3.39
CA PRO A 247 -11.16 11.84 -4.31
C PRO A 247 -10.93 10.52 -5.07
N ILE A 248 -11.63 9.43 -4.74
CA ILE A 248 -11.34 8.09 -5.29
C ILE A 248 -11.30 7.99 -6.83
N CYS A 249 -12.16 8.71 -7.55
CA CYS A 249 -12.20 8.67 -9.01
C CYS A 249 -11.41 9.79 -9.71
N VAL A 250 -10.53 10.53 -9.01
CA VAL A 250 -9.87 11.72 -9.59
C VAL A 250 -8.98 11.38 -10.79
N ASP A 251 -8.41 10.19 -10.81
CA ASP A 251 -7.48 9.65 -11.80
C ASP A 251 -8.13 8.57 -12.68
N PHE A 252 -9.46 8.43 -12.62
CA PHE A 252 -10.18 7.41 -13.37
C PHE A 252 -9.95 7.47 -14.90
N GLU A 253 -9.75 8.67 -15.44
CA GLU A 253 -9.49 8.89 -16.87
C GLU A 253 -7.99 8.90 -17.21
N ASN A 254 -7.12 8.65 -16.23
CA ASN A 254 -5.68 8.67 -16.39
C ASN A 254 -5.15 7.26 -16.73
N SER A 255 -4.06 7.21 -17.49
CA SER A 255 -3.40 5.95 -17.87
C SER A 255 -2.65 5.28 -16.73
N GLU A 256 -2.48 5.99 -15.62
CA GLU A 256 -1.73 5.56 -14.45
C GLU A 256 -2.63 5.71 -13.23
N ASN A 257 -2.56 4.75 -12.32
CA ASN A 257 -3.26 4.79 -11.04
C ASN A 257 -2.40 5.47 -9.97
N TRP A 258 -2.89 6.58 -9.42
CA TRP A 258 -2.25 7.40 -8.40
C TRP A 258 -3.04 7.42 -7.08
N ILE A 259 -4.34 7.11 -7.11
CA ILE A 259 -5.20 7.01 -5.95
C ILE A 259 -5.50 5.56 -5.68
N LEU A 260 -5.02 5.03 -4.56
CA LEU A 260 -5.36 3.69 -4.12
C LEU A 260 -6.80 3.67 -3.56
N GLY A 261 -7.77 3.34 -4.40
CA GLY A 261 -9.18 3.31 -4.08
C GLY A 261 -9.60 2.05 -3.31
N VAL A 262 -10.31 2.22 -2.18
CA VAL A 262 -10.62 1.14 -1.24
C VAL A 262 -12.13 0.95 -1.04
N THR A 263 -12.62 -0.27 -1.30
CA THR A 263 -13.99 -0.69 -0.94
C THR A 263 -14.01 -1.61 0.30
N SER A 264 -15.21 -1.86 0.84
CA SER A 264 -15.42 -2.64 2.07
C SER A 264 -15.93 -4.06 1.78
N VAL A 265 -15.39 -5.03 2.52
CA VAL A 265 -15.89 -6.40 2.58
C VAL A 265 -16.22 -6.82 4.02
N ASP A 266 -17.10 -7.81 4.14
CA ASP A 266 -17.46 -8.47 5.40
C ASP A 266 -16.43 -9.57 5.78
N LYS A 267 -16.68 -10.23 6.92
CA LYS A 267 -15.85 -11.33 7.43
C LYS A 267 -15.79 -12.59 6.54
N ASN A 268 -16.67 -12.70 5.56
CA ASN A 268 -16.75 -13.81 4.61
C ASN A 268 -16.23 -13.42 3.22
N ASP A 269 -15.51 -12.29 3.14
CA ASP A 269 -15.03 -11.68 1.90
C ASP A 269 -16.16 -11.37 0.90
N LYS A 270 -17.37 -11.11 1.38
CA LYS A 270 -18.46 -10.56 0.57
C LYS A 270 -18.37 -9.04 0.57
N LEU A 271 -18.60 -8.42 -0.58
CA LEU A 271 -18.73 -6.98 -0.67
C LEU A 271 -19.82 -6.51 0.31
N SER A 272 -19.48 -5.59 1.21
CA SER A 272 -20.41 -5.09 2.22
C SER A 272 -21.67 -4.51 1.57
N ASP A 273 -22.80 -4.67 2.24
CA ASP A 273 -24.10 -4.28 1.67
C ASP A 273 -24.22 -2.77 1.39
N PHE A 274 -23.48 -1.95 2.14
CA PHE A 274 -23.38 -0.50 1.95
C PHE A 274 -22.32 -0.09 0.92
N ALA A 275 -21.37 -0.96 0.58
CA ALA A 275 -20.16 -0.55 -0.13
C ALA A 275 -20.41 -0.17 -1.60
N ASN A 276 -19.82 0.96 -2.00
CA ASN A 276 -19.71 1.35 -3.39
C ASN A 276 -18.65 0.50 -4.09
N PHE A 277 -18.81 0.28 -5.39
CA PHE A 277 -17.98 -0.60 -6.20
C PHE A 277 -17.75 -0.02 -7.60
N GLY A 278 -16.87 -0.61 -8.39
CA GLY A 278 -16.66 -0.25 -9.79
C GLY A 278 -15.24 0.20 -10.07
N ALA A 279 -15.03 0.82 -11.22
CA ALA A 279 -13.72 0.96 -11.83
C ALA A 279 -12.78 2.00 -11.19
N CYS A 280 -13.22 2.73 -10.16
CA CYS A 280 -12.34 3.54 -9.31
C CYS A 280 -11.84 2.77 -8.08
N VAL A 281 -12.26 1.52 -7.88
CA VAL A 281 -11.83 0.67 -6.76
C VAL A 281 -10.65 -0.16 -7.22
N ASP A 282 -9.56 -0.11 -6.47
CA ASP A 282 -8.36 -0.90 -6.74
C ASP A 282 -8.20 -2.08 -5.81
N ILE A 283 -8.66 -1.96 -4.56
CA ILE A 283 -8.52 -3.02 -3.56
C ILE A 283 -9.71 -2.99 -2.61
N SER A 284 -10.00 -4.12 -2.00
CA SER A 284 -10.97 -4.23 -0.91
C SER A 284 -10.29 -4.54 0.40
N ALA A 285 -10.87 -4.11 1.52
CA ALA A 285 -10.42 -4.49 2.86
C ALA A 285 -11.61 -4.58 3.82
N PRO A 286 -11.47 -5.25 4.98
CA PRO A 286 -12.56 -5.35 5.94
C PRO A 286 -12.99 -3.97 6.42
N GLY A 287 -14.30 -3.69 6.35
CA GLY A 287 -14.89 -2.43 6.82
C GLY A 287 -16.10 -2.65 7.72
N GLU A 288 -16.30 -3.87 8.24
CA GLU A 288 -17.40 -4.22 9.13
C GLU A 288 -16.89 -4.76 10.47
N ASN A 289 -17.67 -4.52 11.53
CA ASN A 289 -17.33 -4.94 12.89
C ASN A 289 -15.94 -4.45 13.34
N ILE A 290 -15.61 -3.21 12.98
CA ILE A 290 -14.30 -2.63 13.26
C ILE A 290 -14.27 -2.07 14.69
N TYR A 291 -13.16 -2.31 15.39
CA TYR A 291 -12.90 -1.79 16.74
C TYR A 291 -11.58 -1.03 16.75
N SER A 292 -11.56 0.16 17.36
CA SER A 292 -10.38 1.02 17.41
C SER A 292 -10.48 2.03 18.56
N THR A 293 -9.44 2.84 18.72
CA THR A 293 -9.44 4.04 19.58
C THR A 293 -10.56 5.01 19.19
N GLN A 294 -11.04 5.79 20.16
CA GLN A 294 -12.11 6.77 19.98
C GLN A 294 -11.80 8.04 20.77
N LYS A 295 -12.57 9.11 20.53
CA LYS A 295 -12.45 10.34 21.30
C LYS A 295 -12.84 10.09 22.75
N TYR A 296 -11.93 10.35 23.68
CA TYR A 296 -12.24 10.30 25.11
C TYR A 296 -12.51 11.70 25.65
N ALA A 297 -13.76 11.96 26.00
CA ALA A 297 -14.19 13.26 26.52
C ALA A 297 -15.46 13.12 27.38
N PRO A 298 -15.38 12.37 28.51
CA PRO A 298 -16.56 12.02 29.32
C PRO A 298 -17.33 13.23 29.86
N GLN A 299 -16.70 14.40 29.92
CA GLN A 299 -17.35 15.66 30.27
C GLN A 299 -18.46 16.08 29.29
N TYR A 300 -18.48 15.53 28.07
CA TYR A 300 -19.50 15.77 27.04
C TYR A 300 -20.50 14.61 26.89
N GLY A 301 -20.63 13.76 27.92
CA GLY A 301 -21.69 12.75 28.00
C GLY A 301 -21.21 11.31 27.73
N SER A 302 -22.16 10.37 27.83
CA SER A 302 -21.88 8.93 27.81
C SER A 302 -21.30 8.42 26.50
N SER A 303 -21.56 9.11 25.38
CA SER A 303 -21.03 8.75 24.06
C SER A 303 -19.51 8.87 23.95
N TYR A 304 -18.87 9.62 24.85
CA TYR A 304 -17.42 9.86 24.86
C TYR A 304 -16.73 9.30 26.11
N ASN A 305 -17.39 8.37 26.80
CA ASN A 305 -16.87 7.77 28.04
C ASN A 305 -15.87 6.63 27.82
N GLN A 306 -15.60 6.28 26.56
CA GLN A 306 -14.71 5.19 26.16
C GLN A 306 -13.67 5.73 25.18
N ASN A 307 -12.42 5.36 25.41
CA ASN A 307 -11.28 5.70 24.54
C ASN A 307 -11.01 4.63 23.47
N PHE A 308 -11.77 3.54 23.45
CA PHE A 308 -11.68 2.42 22.51
C PHE A 308 -13.03 1.70 22.42
N GLY A 309 -13.46 1.30 21.22
CA GLY A 309 -14.69 0.56 21.04
C GLY A 309 -15.12 0.36 19.59
N GLY A 310 -16.37 -0.11 19.42
CA GLY A 310 -17.03 -0.46 18.16
C GLY A 310 -18.34 -1.21 18.47
N PRO A 311 -18.95 -1.92 17.51
CA PRO A 311 -18.49 -2.13 16.14
C PRO A 311 -18.78 -0.95 15.21
N TRP A 312 -17.83 -0.62 14.35
CA TRP A 312 -17.96 0.38 13.29
C TRP A 312 -18.10 -0.27 11.91
N PHE A 313 -18.81 0.40 10.99
CA PHE A 313 -19.15 -0.08 9.65
C PHE A 313 -18.97 1.03 8.61
N GLY A 314 -18.23 0.75 7.55
CA GLY A 314 -17.98 1.71 6.47
C GLY A 314 -16.68 1.45 5.72
N SER A 315 -16.65 1.84 4.43
CA SER A 315 -15.43 1.87 3.62
C SER A 315 -14.35 2.78 4.22
N SER A 316 -14.75 3.82 4.97
CA SER A 316 -13.86 4.64 5.78
C SER A 316 -12.98 3.83 6.73
N PHE A 317 -13.44 2.70 7.26
CA PHE A 317 -12.65 1.85 8.16
C PHE A 317 -11.78 0.82 7.43
N ALA A 318 -12.04 0.58 6.14
CA ALA A 318 -11.21 -0.24 5.27
C ALA A 318 -9.96 0.52 4.79
N VAL A 319 -10.09 1.83 4.50
CA VAL A 319 -9.00 2.74 4.12
C VAL A 319 -7.79 2.69 5.06
N PRO A 320 -7.92 2.86 6.40
CA PRO A 320 -6.78 2.86 7.31
C PRO A 320 -6.07 1.50 7.38
N LEU A 321 -6.74 0.39 7.08
CA LEU A 321 -6.08 -0.92 6.98
C LEU A 321 -5.16 -0.98 5.75
N VAL A 322 -5.59 -0.40 4.62
CA VAL A 322 -4.77 -0.30 3.40
C VAL A 322 -3.63 0.71 3.58
N ALA A 323 -3.91 1.90 4.13
CA ALA A 323 -2.90 2.92 4.42
C ALA A 323 -1.85 2.41 5.43
N GLY A 324 -2.30 1.72 6.49
CA GLY A 324 -1.41 1.06 7.45
C GLY A 324 -0.58 -0.06 6.82
N SER A 325 -1.13 -0.78 5.84
CA SER A 325 -0.40 -1.83 5.11
C SER A 325 0.70 -1.25 4.22
N ALA A 326 0.39 -0.15 3.51
CA ALA A 326 1.39 0.61 2.75
C ALA A 326 2.55 1.07 3.66
N ALA A 327 2.23 1.54 4.88
CA ALA A 327 3.23 1.91 5.87
C ALA A 327 4.07 0.72 6.36
N LEU A 328 3.46 -0.44 6.62
CA LEU A 328 4.20 -1.66 7.00
C LEU A 328 5.15 -2.10 5.89
N VAL A 329 4.72 -2.09 4.63
CA VAL A 329 5.58 -2.41 3.48
C VAL A 329 6.74 -1.40 3.39
N LYS A 330 6.45 -0.10 3.51
CA LYS A 330 7.49 0.95 3.51
C LYS A 330 8.48 0.78 4.66
N SER A 331 8.05 0.27 5.82
CA SER A 331 8.93 0.03 6.97
C SER A 331 10.06 -0.97 6.68
N VAL A 332 9.80 -1.96 5.81
CA VAL A 332 10.79 -2.97 5.41
C VAL A 332 11.46 -2.64 4.07
N ARG A 333 10.84 -1.77 3.26
CA ARG A 333 11.34 -1.26 1.98
C ARG A 333 11.29 0.27 1.90
N PRO A 334 12.14 0.97 2.68
CA PRO A 334 12.22 2.43 2.62
C PRO A 334 12.76 2.94 1.27
N ASP A 335 13.37 2.07 0.46
CA ASP A 335 13.86 2.35 -0.89
C ASP A 335 12.76 2.30 -1.97
N TRP A 336 11.56 1.81 -1.64
CA TRP A 336 10.43 1.78 -2.57
C TRP A 336 9.69 3.10 -2.63
N GLY A 337 9.38 3.55 -3.86
CA GLY A 337 8.46 4.65 -4.10
C GLY A 337 7.00 4.22 -4.01
N ALA A 338 6.10 5.19 -4.12
CA ALA A 338 4.65 4.97 -4.01
C ALA A 338 4.14 3.87 -4.95
N GLN A 339 4.54 3.90 -6.23
CA GLN A 339 4.05 2.95 -7.22
C GLN A 339 4.48 1.51 -6.92
N GLU A 340 5.70 1.31 -6.40
CA GLU A 340 6.14 -0.02 -5.98
C GLU A 340 5.25 -0.60 -4.88
N ILE A 341 4.95 0.22 -3.86
CA ILE A 341 4.15 -0.19 -2.71
C ILE A 341 2.70 -0.45 -3.13
N ILE A 342 2.11 0.42 -3.95
CA ILE A 342 0.75 0.23 -4.48
C ILE A 342 0.69 -1.11 -5.24
N LEU A 343 1.60 -1.33 -6.18
CA LEU A 343 1.63 -2.57 -6.96
C LEU A 343 1.89 -3.82 -6.09
N ASP A 344 2.62 -3.69 -4.98
CA ASP A 344 2.82 -4.77 -4.01
C ASP A 344 1.54 -5.18 -3.32
N LEU A 345 0.78 -4.21 -2.81
CA LEU A 345 -0.52 -4.44 -2.18
C LEU A 345 -1.51 -5.07 -3.17
N LEU A 346 -1.60 -4.53 -4.39
CA LEU A 346 -2.51 -5.05 -5.43
C LEU A 346 -2.13 -6.47 -5.88
N ALA A 347 -0.84 -6.74 -6.11
CA ALA A 347 -0.39 -8.06 -6.58
C ALA A 347 -0.45 -9.16 -5.51
N THR A 348 -0.59 -8.77 -4.24
CA THR A 348 -0.64 -9.71 -3.11
C THR A 348 -2.03 -9.85 -2.50
N ALA A 349 -3.01 -9.08 -2.99
CA ALA A 349 -4.41 -9.25 -2.65
C ALA A 349 -4.89 -10.70 -2.88
N ASP A 350 -5.86 -11.11 -2.07
CA ASP A 350 -6.56 -12.38 -2.22
C ASP A 350 -7.76 -12.17 -3.15
N ASP A 351 -7.84 -12.95 -4.23
CA ASP A 351 -8.96 -12.90 -5.17
C ASP A 351 -10.25 -13.38 -4.46
N ILE A 352 -11.29 -12.55 -4.52
CA ILE A 352 -12.60 -12.77 -3.90
C ILE A 352 -13.74 -12.71 -4.92
N ASP A 353 -13.46 -12.63 -6.23
CA ASP A 353 -14.49 -12.50 -7.26
C ASP A 353 -15.41 -13.71 -7.30
N GLY A 354 -14.87 -14.91 -7.07
CA GLY A 354 -15.66 -16.14 -6.97
C GLY A 354 -16.66 -16.12 -5.80
N LEU A 355 -16.39 -15.33 -4.76
CA LEU A 355 -17.32 -15.10 -3.66
C LEU A 355 -18.31 -13.98 -3.99
N ASN A 356 -18.05 -13.14 -4.97
CA ASN A 356 -18.86 -11.98 -5.32
C ASN A 356 -19.28 -12.01 -6.80
N PRO A 357 -20.02 -13.04 -7.27
CA PRO A 357 -20.27 -13.23 -8.70
C PRO A 357 -21.02 -12.07 -9.37
N GLY A 358 -21.81 -11.29 -8.62
CA GLY A 358 -22.48 -10.08 -9.14
C GLY A 358 -21.57 -8.85 -9.26
N PHE A 359 -20.37 -8.92 -8.69
CA PHE A 359 -19.38 -7.83 -8.59
C PHE A 359 -17.99 -8.25 -9.05
N ALA A 360 -17.88 -9.36 -9.80
CA ALA A 360 -16.60 -9.82 -10.32
C ALA A 360 -15.91 -8.69 -11.12
N GLY A 361 -14.64 -8.43 -10.82
CA GLY A 361 -13.85 -7.34 -11.38
C GLY A 361 -14.28 -5.93 -10.95
N GLN A 362 -15.17 -5.79 -9.97
CA GLN A 362 -15.67 -4.50 -9.50
C GLN A 362 -15.30 -4.17 -8.04
N SER A 363 -14.58 -5.07 -7.37
CA SER A 363 -14.04 -4.88 -6.00
C SER A 363 -12.52 -4.65 -5.99
N GLY A 364 -11.96 -4.28 -7.14
CA GLY A 364 -10.52 -4.13 -7.35
C GLY A 364 -9.82 -5.46 -7.60
N TYR A 365 -8.53 -5.53 -7.25
CA TYR A 365 -7.65 -6.70 -7.37
C TYR A 365 -7.93 -7.79 -6.33
N GLY A 366 -8.83 -7.55 -5.38
CA GLY A 366 -9.19 -8.50 -4.32
C GLY A 366 -9.09 -7.90 -2.93
N ARG A 367 -9.14 -8.75 -1.90
CA ARG A 367 -9.05 -8.37 -0.48
C ARG A 367 -7.60 -8.27 -0.04
N LEU A 368 -7.25 -7.16 0.61
CA LEU A 368 -5.94 -6.85 1.16
C LEU A 368 -5.34 -8.02 1.97
N ASN A 369 -4.11 -8.42 1.62
CA ASN A 369 -3.33 -9.38 2.40
C ASN A 369 -1.94 -8.81 2.72
N VAL A 370 -1.83 -8.12 3.86
CA VAL A 370 -0.60 -7.46 4.29
C VAL A 370 0.51 -8.46 4.65
N GLY A 371 0.13 -9.66 5.11
CA GLY A 371 1.09 -10.74 5.37
C GLY A 371 1.86 -11.14 4.11
N ARG A 372 1.13 -11.34 3.00
CA ARG A 372 1.72 -11.62 1.68
C ARG A 372 2.51 -10.43 1.15
N ALA A 373 2.00 -9.21 1.31
CA ALA A 373 2.69 -7.97 0.91
C ALA A 373 4.07 -7.84 1.58
N VAL A 374 4.11 -7.87 2.90
CA VAL A 374 5.35 -7.74 3.69
C VAL A 374 6.32 -8.88 3.42
N ALA A 375 5.85 -10.14 3.39
CA ALA A 375 6.69 -11.28 3.06
C ALA A 375 7.32 -11.12 1.66
N ARG A 376 6.52 -10.73 0.66
CA ARG A 376 7.01 -10.47 -0.71
C ARG A 376 8.06 -9.36 -0.70
N ALA A 377 7.78 -8.25 -0.02
CA ALA A 377 8.68 -7.09 0.08
C ALA A 377 10.06 -7.43 0.66
N ILE A 378 10.11 -8.36 1.63
CA ILE A 378 11.35 -8.84 2.27
C ILE A 378 12.08 -9.87 1.43
N GLU A 379 11.36 -10.83 0.84
CA GLU A 379 11.94 -11.85 -0.05
C GLU A 379 12.54 -11.23 -1.31
N PHE A 380 12.11 -10.03 -1.70
CA PHE A 380 12.72 -9.24 -2.77
C PHE A 380 14.15 -8.78 -2.43
N LYS A 381 15.12 -9.67 -2.66
CA LYS A 381 16.54 -9.31 -2.81
C LYS A 381 16.70 -8.49 -4.09
N SER A 382 17.08 -7.22 -3.94
CA SER A 382 17.39 -6.32 -5.03
C SER A 382 18.47 -6.93 -5.93
N VAL A 383 18.07 -7.32 -7.14
CA VAL A 383 18.97 -7.43 -8.29
C VAL A 383 18.27 -6.69 -9.42
N ALA A 384 18.65 -5.42 -9.61
CA ALA A 384 18.28 -4.68 -10.80
C ALA A 384 18.95 -5.37 -12.00
N LEU A 385 18.15 -5.99 -12.86
CA LEU A 385 18.55 -6.17 -14.24
C LEU A 385 18.08 -4.90 -14.97
N VAL A 386 18.91 -4.37 -15.85
CA VAL A 386 18.59 -3.25 -16.73
C VAL A 386 18.86 -3.77 -18.13
N PHE A 387 17.88 -3.66 -19.04
CA PHE A 387 18.07 -4.08 -20.43
C PHE A 387 18.57 -2.90 -21.25
N GLU A 388 19.60 -3.12 -22.06
CA GLU A 388 19.86 -2.27 -23.22
C GLU A 388 18.74 -2.49 -24.25
N SER A 389 17.77 -1.57 -24.35
CA SER A 389 16.81 -1.61 -25.46
C SER A 389 17.20 -0.62 -26.55
N LYS A 390 17.59 -1.13 -27.71
CA LYS A 390 17.56 -0.35 -28.96
C LYS A 390 16.22 -0.61 -29.63
N LEU A 391 15.40 0.43 -29.78
CA LEU A 391 14.17 0.38 -30.58
C LEU A 391 14.57 0.22 -32.06
N ILE A 392 14.09 -0.85 -32.70
CA ILE A 392 14.39 -1.12 -34.11
C ILE A 392 13.08 -1.19 -34.87
N LYS A 393 13.01 -0.41 -35.94
CA LYS A 393 11.87 -0.40 -36.87
C LYS A 393 12.13 -1.41 -37.99
N LYS A 394 11.32 -2.45 -38.07
CA LYS A 394 11.25 -3.36 -39.23
C LYS A 394 9.79 -3.43 -39.68
N ASN A 395 9.53 -3.23 -40.99
CA ASN A 395 8.21 -3.43 -41.58
C ASN A 395 7.03 -2.73 -40.85
N LYS A 396 7.26 -1.50 -40.34
CA LYS A 396 6.26 -0.72 -39.55
C LYS A 396 5.85 -1.35 -38.20
N GLN A 397 6.59 -2.36 -37.71
CA GLN A 397 6.45 -2.90 -36.36
C GLN A 397 7.67 -2.51 -35.51
N TYR A 398 7.42 -2.30 -34.21
CA TYR A 398 8.43 -1.95 -33.22
C TYR A 398 8.81 -3.16 -32.39
N PHE A 399 10.09 -3.27 -32.06
CA PHE A 399 10.63 -4.43 -31.35
C PHE A 399 11.47 -4.00 -30.15
N VAL A 400 11.36 -4.74 -29.04
CA VAL A 400 12.38 -4.73 -27.96
C VAL A 400 13.44 -5.77 -28.31
N ARG A 401 14.68 -5.33 -28.49
CA ARG A 401 15.80 -6.23 -28.74
C ARG A 401 16.38 -6.75 -27.42
N ILE A 402 16.48 -8.07 -27.30
CA ILE A 402 17.08 -8.77 -26.17
C ILE A 402 18.47 -9.25 -26.59
N THR A 403 19.49 -8.88 -25.83
CA THR A 403 20.90 -9.26 -26.07
C THR A 403 21.51 -10.00 -24.87
N SER A 404 22.61 -10.71 -25.12
CA SER A 404 23.52 -11.25 -24.10
C SER A 404 24.93 -11.27 -24.65
N ASP A 405 25.90 -10.74 -23.91
CA ASP A 405 27.30 -10.60 -24.35
C ASP A 405 27.43 -9.96 -25.75
N GLY A 406 26.62 -8.92 -26.02
CA GLY A 406 26.57 -8.23 -27.31
C GLY A 406 25.91 -9.01 -28.46
N LYS A 407 25.47 -10.25 -28.22
CA LYS A 407 24.76 -11.08 -29.20
C LYS A 407 23.25 -10.91 -29.08
N VAL A 408 22.58 -10.68 -30.21
CA VAL A 408 21.12 -10.62 -30.26
C VAL A 408 20.53 -12.01 -30.00
N LEU A 409 19.73 -12.12 -28.95
CA LEU A 409 19.01 -13.34 -28.58
C LEU A 409 17.61 -13.37 -29.20
N HIS A 410 16.88 -12.25 -29.16
CA HIS A 410 15.52 -12.17 -29.69
C HIS A 410 15.09 -10.72 -29.97
N ASP A 411 14.20 -10.51 -30.94
CA ASP A 411 13.51 -9.23 -31.18
C ASP A 411 12.03 -9.44 -30.82
N LEU A 412 11.60 -8.94 -29.67
CA LEU A 412 10.22 -9.05 -29.18
C LEU A 412 9.33 -8.06 -29.92
N SER A 413 8.40 -8.55 -30.74
CA SER A 413 7.40 -7.72 -31.41
C SER A 413 6.43 -7.15 -30.39
N LEU A 414 6.30 -5.82 -30.36
CA LEU A 414 5.33 -5.15 -29.50
C LEU A 414 4.02 -4.95 -30.28
N PRO A 415 2.87 -5.45 -29.79
CA PRO A 415 1.58 -5.12 -30.37
C PRO A 415 1.28 -3.65 -30.03
N GLY A 416 1.58 -2.74 -30.95
CA GLY A 416 1.26 -1.31 -30.82
C GLY A 416 0.43 -0.83 -32.00
N TYR A 417 -0.57 0.02 -31.73
CA TYR A 417 -1.20 0.85 -32.75
C TYR A 417 -0.30 2.08 -32.99
N ILE A 418 -0.09 2.44 -34.26
CA ILE A 418 0.61 3.67 -34.60
C ILE A 418 -0.42 4.79 -34.55
N ASP A 419 -0.29 5.69 -33.57
CA ASP A 419 -1.08 6.92 -33.57
C ASP A 419 -0.73 7.70 -34.85
N LYS A 420 -1.73 7.90 -35.71
CA LYS A 420 -1.56 8.51 -37.02
C LYS A 420 -1.26 10.00 -36.95
N ASN A 421 -1.64 10.66 -35.86
CA ASN A 421 -1.45 12.10 -35.67
C ASN A 421 -0.02 12.41 -35.22
N THR A 422 0.59 11.48 -34.51
CA THR A 422 1.87 11.70 -33.84
C THR A 422 3.00 10.80 -34.35
N LYS A 423 2.65 9.76 -35.11
CA LYS A 423 3.55 8.70 -35.64
C LYS A 423 4.25 7.87 -34.55
N TRP A 424 3.82 7.96 -33.29
CA TRP A 424 4.35 7.17 -32.17
C TRP A 424 3.84 5.73 -32.19
N ALA A 425 4.67 4.82 -31.66
CA ALA A 425 4.18 3.55 -31.13
C ALA A 425 3.82 3.78 -29.66
N VAL A 426 2.56 3.55 -29.31
CA VAL A 426 2.17 3.45 -27.91
C VAL A 426 2.13 1.96 -27.56
N VAL A 427 2.93 1.56 -26.58
CA VAL A 427 2.92 0.22 -26.01
C VAL A 427 2.47 0.39 -24.58
N GLU A 428 1.16 0.34 -24.37
CA GLU A 428 0.60 0.44 -23.03
C GLU A 428 0.73 -0.93 -22.38
N ASN A 429 1.37 -0.94 -21.21
CA ASN A 429 1.30 -1.98 -20.19
C ASN A 429 1.56 -3.41 -20.72
N LEU A 430 2.79 -3.91 -20.54
CA LEU A 430 3.18 -5.27 -20.96
C LEU A 430 3.65 -6.07 -19.76
N LEU A 431 2.93 -7.12 -19.39
CA LEU A 431 3.36 -8.04 -18.34
C LEU A 431 4.25 -9.12 -18.97
N VAL A 432 5.56 -9.08 -18.71
CA VAL A 432 6.49 -10.10 -19.21
C VAL A 432 6.95 -10.99 -18.04
N SER A 433 7.01 -12.31 -18.28
CA SER A 433 7.39 -13.32 -17.30
C SER A 433 8.33 -14.35 -17.91
N ALA A 434 9.47 -14.61 -17.28
CA ALA A 434 10.40 -15.64 -17.72
C ALA A 434 10.39 -16.82 -16.74
N ASN A 435 10.26 -18.04 -17.29
CA ASN A 435 10.22 -19.30 -16.56
C ASN A 435 11.35 -20.21 -17.04
N SER A 436 12.16 -20.73 -16.12
CA SER A 436 13.14 -21.79 -16.42
C SER A 436 12.54 -23.16 -16.14
N SER A 437 12.48 -24.02 -17.15
CA SER A 437 11.98 -25.39 -17.06
C SER A 437 12.74 -26.29 -18.04
N LYS A 438 13.20 -27.46 -17.57
CA LYS A 438 13.87 -28.48 -18.39
C LYS A 438 15.05 -27.93 -19.21
N GLY A 439 15.87 -27.06 -18.62
CA GLY A 439 17.06 -26.48 -19.27
C GLY A 439 16.74 -25.45 -20.38
N LYS A 440 15.54 -24.87 -20.36
CA LYS A 440 15.11 -23.81 -21.30
C LYS A 440 14.53 -22.65 -20.51
N ILE A 441 14.89 -21.43 -20.90
CA ILE A 441 14.25 -20.21 -20.39
C ILE A 441 13.15 -19.81 -21.36
N THR A 442 11.89 -19.90 -20.92
CA THR A 442 10.71 -19.48 -21.68
C THR A 442 10.26 -18.11 -21.19
N VAL A 443 10.31 -17.11 -22.05
CA VAL A 443 9.73 -15.79 -21.81
C VAL A 443 8.30 -15.78 -22.34
N ASN A 444 7.36 -15.29 -21.55
CA ASN A 444 5.96 -15.12 -21.89
C ASN A 444 5.63 -13.64 -21.73
N ALA A 445 5.11 -13.01 -22.77
CA ALA A 445 4.54 -11.67 -22.69
C ALA A 445 3.02 -11.80 -22.68
N TRP A 446 2.39 -11.05 -21.82
CA TRP A 446 0.96 -10.99 -21.61
C TRP A 446 0.51 -9.53 -21.77
N ASP A 447 -0.75 -9.36 -22.10
CA ASP A 447 -1.47 -8.11 -21.91
C ASP A 447 -1.43 -7.72 -20.42
N TRP A 448 -1.58 -6.44 -20.12
CA TRP A 448 -1.32 -5.92 -18.77
C TRP A 448 -2.25 -6.43 -17.71
N ASP A 449 -3.47 -6.78 -18.11
CA ASP A 449 -4.48 -7.41 -17.28
C ASP A 449 -4.19 -8.90 -17.02
N GLY A 450 -3.11 -9.45 -17.60
CA GLY A 450 -2.71 -10.85 -17.48
C GLY A 450 -3.62 -11.85 -18.20
N ASN A 451 -4.71 -11.40 -18.83
CA ASN A 451 -5.76 -12.27 -19.36
C ASN A 451 -5.40 -12.84 -20.75
N LYS A 452 -4.58 -12.12 -21.52
CA LYS A 452 -4.21 -12.52 -22.88
C LYS A 452 -2.71 -12.72 -23.02
N LYS A 453 -2.30 -13.94 -23.35
CA LYS A 453 -0.92 -14.24 -23.71
C LYS A 453 -0.61 -13.67 -25.10
N LEU A 454 0.24 -12.65 -25.16
CA LEU A 454 0.62 -11.97 -26.40
C LEU A 454 1.67 -12.78 -27.18
N THR A 455 2.68 -13.32 -26.48
CA THR A 455 3.67 -14.19 -27.10
C THR A 455 4.38 -15.08 -26.08
N ASN A 456 5.03 -16.14 -26.55
CA ASN A 456 6.08 -16.84 -25.81
C ASN A 456 7.24 -17.25 -26.71
N PHE A 457 8.44 -17.23 -26.15
CA PHE A 457 9.64 -17.67 -26.84
C PHE A 457 10.63 -18.28 -25.87
N VAL A 458 11.51 -19.13 -26.40
CA VAL A 458 12.58 -19.78 -25.64
C VAL A 458 13.90 -19.08 -25.99
N LEU A 459 14.65 -18.62 -24.98
CA LEU A 459 15.97 -18.03 -25.19
C LEU A 459 16.96 -19.11 -25.66
N PRO A 460 17.53 -19.01 -26.88
CA PRO A 460 18.39 -20.05 -27.43
C PRO A 460 19.72 -20.14 -26.65
N GLY A 461 20.09 -21.35 -26.23
CA GLY A 461 21.40 -21.62 -25.63
C GLY A 461 21.54 -21.25 -24.15
N MET A 462 20.46 -20.83 -23.48
CA MET A 462 20.49 -20.47 -22.06
C MET A 462 19.84 -21.53 -21.18
N THR A 463 20.53 -21.89 -20.08
CA THR A 463 20.07 -22.92 -19.14
C THR A 463 19.91 -22.41 -17.70
N LYS A 464 20.52 -21.26 -17.36
CA LYS A 464 20.46 -20.64 -16.03
C LYS A 464 20.27 -19.12 -16.14
N LEU A 465 19.49 -18.51 -15.23
CA LEU A 465 19.28 -17.05 -15.19
C LEU A 465 20.57 -16.27 -14.86
N SER A 466 21.57 -16.93 -14.25
CA SER A 466 22.90 -16.38 -13.95
C SER A 466 23.75 -16.10 -15.19
N ASP A 467 23.34 -16.61 -16.36
CA ASP A 467 24.09 -16.47 -17.61
C ASP A 467 23.83 -15.10 -18.29
N LEU A 468 22.94 -14.28 -17.73
CA LEU A 468 22.68 -12.90 -18.15
C LEU A 468 23.79 -11.96 -17.61
N LYS A 469 24.52 -11.28 -18.51
CA LYS A 469 25.50 -10.23 -18.17
C LYS A 469 25.09 -8.87 -18.76
N ILE A 470 25.38 -7.78 -18.03
CA ILE A 470 24.83 -6.42 -18.19
C ILE A 470 25.96 -5.41 -18.55
N ASP A 471 25.65 -4.41 -19.38
CA ASP A 471 26.48 -3.21 -19.62
C ASP A 471 25.64 -1.90 -19.47
N LYS A 472 26.33 -0.75 -19.28
CA LYS A 472 25.84 0.58 -18.77
C LYS A 472 24.80 1.34 -19.64
N VAL A 473 23.83 2.06 -19.03
CA VAL A 473 22.99 3.11 -19.69
C VAL A 473 22.59 4.29 -18.75
N TRP A 474 22.28 5.46 -19.36
CA TRP A 474 21.93 6.79 -18.79
C TRP A 474 20.45 7.20 -19.03
N GLY A 475 19.82 7.95 -18.10
CA GLY A 475 18.69 8.90 -18.33
C GLY A 475 17.30 8.55 -17.72
N ASP A 476 16.49 9.59 -17.40
CA ASP A 476 15.18 9.55 -16.69
C ASP A 476 13.93 9.31 -17.59
N SER A 477 12.97 8.48 -17.09
CA SER A 477 11.53 8.27 -17.49
C SER A 477 11.20 7.02 -18.33
N PRO A 478 9.90 6.70 -18.60
CA PRO A 478 8.97 5.94 -17.77
C PRO A 478 9.26 4.44 -17.76
N ASN A 479 8.97 3.79 -16.64
CA ASN A 479 9.39 2.42 -16.38
C ASN A 479 8.44 1.37 -16.99
N ALA A 480 8.97 0.39 -17.72
CA ALA A 480 8.30 -0.90 -17.92
C ALA A 480 8.80 -1.91 -16.86
N ILE A 481 7.89 -2.64 -16.22
CA ILE A 481 8.21 -3.55 -15.11
C ILE A 481 8.14 -5.00 -15.60
N LEU A 482 9.29 -5.67 -15.64
CA LEU A 482 9.40 -7.10 -15.92
C LEU A 482 9.43 -7.90 -14.61
N PHE A 483 8.57 -8.92 -14.50
CA PHE A 483 8.53 -9.82 -13.35
C PHE A 483 9.12 -11.18 -13.72
N VAL A 484 10.24 -11.57 -13.11
CA VAL A 484 10.84 -12.89 -13.32
C VAL A 484 10.58 -13.78 -12.10
N LYS A 485 10.02 -14.97 -12.32
CA LYS A 485 9.70 -15.94 -11.26
C LYS A 485 10.51 -17.23 -11.46
N GLN A 486 11.23 -17.67 -10.43
CA GLN A 486 11.90 -18.97 -10.42
C GLN A 486 11.73 -19.63 -9.05
N ALA A 487 11.03 -20.77 -8.98
CA ALA A 487 11.10 -21.71 -7.86
C ALA A 487 11.13 -21.08 -6.43
N GLY A 488 10.27 -20.10 -6.16
CA GLY A 488 10.20 -19.40 -4.87
C GLY A 488 10.90 -18.05 -4.82
N ASP A 489 11.78 -17.72 -5.76
CA ASP A 489 12.41 -16.39 -5.88
C ASP A 489 11.70 -15.53 -6.94
N SER A 490 11.38 -14.29 -6.55
CA SER A 490 10.87 -13.24 -7.45
C SER A 490 11.94 -12.17 -7.64
N ARG A 491 12.22 -11.78 -8.89
CA ARG A 491 13.13 -10.66 -9.20
C ARG A 491 12.46 -9.66 -10.14
N ARG A 492 12.52 -8.38 -9.76
CA ARG A 492 12.05 -7.26 -10.57
C ARG A 492 13.16 -6.77 -11.48
N VAL A 493 12.79 -6.48 -12.71
CA VAL A 493 13.64 -5.82 -13.69
C VAL A 493 12.92 -4.55 -14.14
N ILE A 494 13.58 -3.41 -13.94
CA ILE A 494 13.05 -2.10 -14.32
C ILE A 494 13.67 -1.77 -15.68
N ILE A 495 12.84 -1.47 -16.66
CA ILE A 495 13.27 -0.99 -17.97
C ILE A 495 12.92 0.50 -18.04
N ASP A 496 13.90 1.37 -17.85
CA ASP A 496 13.75 2.81 -18.15
C ASP A 496 13.63 2.98 -19.67
N LEU A 497 12.52 3.56 -20.14
CA LEU A 497 12.32 3.88 -21.55
C LEU A 497 12.59 5.38 -21.75
N PRO A 498 13.74 5.81 -22.29
CA PRO A 498 14.14 7.22 -22.22
C PRO A 498 13.05 8.19 -22.72
N SER A 499 12.62 9.14 -21.88
CA SER A 499 11.78 10.25 -22.32
C SER A 499 12.63 11.44 -22.75
N GLN A 500 13.34 11.35 -23.89
CA GLN A 500 13.73 12.57 -24.61
C GLN A 500 13.68 12.41 -26.13
N SER A 501 13.35 13.54 -26.76
CA SER A 501 13.11 13.76 -28.18
C SER A 501 14.29 13.40 -29.07
N TRP A 502 14.09 12.49 -30.02
CA TRP A 502 15.04 12.26 -31.11
C TRP A 502 14.55 13.03 -32.34
N LYS A 503 15.27 14.11 -32.70
CA LYS A 503 15.22 14.61 -34.07
C LYS A 503 15.76 13.50 -34.98
N THR A 504 14.99 13.14 -35.99
CA THR A 504 15.53 12.47 -37.17
C THR A 504 16.53 13.42 -37.81
N GLU A 505 17.82 13.28 -37.55
CA GLU A 505 18.80 13.65 -38.57
C GLU A 505 18.68 12.61 -39.67
N GLY A 506 18.37 13.11 -40.86
CA GLY A 506 18.17 12.29 -42.05
C GLY A 506 19.44 11.53 -42.42
N VAL A 507 19.22 10.30 -42.89
CA VAL A 507 20.09 9.69 -43.90
C VAL A 507 19.43 9.90 -45.25
#